data_AF-A0A2I8ERE2-F1
#
_entry.id   AF-A0A2I8ERE2-F1
#
_cell.length_a   1.000
_cell.length_b   1.000
_cell.length_c   1.000
_cell.angle_alpha   90.00
_cell.angle_beta   90.00
_cell.angle_gamma   90.00
#
_symmetry.space_group_name_H-M   'P 1'
#
loop_
_entity.id
_entity.type
_entity.pdbx_description
1 polymer ?
#
loop_
_entity_poly.entity_id
_entity_poly.type
_entity_poly.pdbx_seq_one_letter_code
_entity_poly.pdbx_strand_id
1 'polypeptide(L)'
;MRVICNAGSLACALPTAASAGRVTERVQHDLMRRLLAAFTLLVSLLTAMAWPSGAHAAAGLANLPAVMPAMNCAAVAGLDLSGVTDGTVTITSAVVLAAGTAVGQRTLPAPVCDVKGTIGPGASLFELQLPTQGWTQRYLQTGCGGLCGNLSVNAPMASTCVPVTNGQIAMAATDMGHEGGNDGSWALDPKAKLDFAYRAEHATAQVAKAIINKFYARPAKYAYFDGCSDGGREALMEAQRFPDDFDGIAAGAPANDLIVQNTFHHGWAAAANIDPKTGKYILLADKLPLVHAAVMKACDGIDGVTDGVIDRPQACRFDPATLVCAKGQAAATCLSAAEATVVRKIHDGATDTSGARLEPFVSREWGSELNWSLFVPATDAGPSGSINFVMPFLRYLDYFNGSNASASFSDLKFTIDAFLKTVPTSKYLAATDPDLHPFERRGGKLLLWHGLEDQHISPRSTIEYYTAMKNVMGSERVDAFAKLYLFPGVAHCGGGEGPNTFDILTPLMSWTETGAKPGKIVTSIIDSTGQTTRTRPVFPYPAVARYTGSGSTDDASNFVSAQGDTRVDLNWMGEWLYSPGYEAWCQAQGSQLNCTGGNNWSSYRKTANGF
;
A
#
# COMPACT_ATOMS: atom_id res chain seq x y z
N MET A 1 53.36 -64.41 -14.66
CA MET A 1 54.16 -65.64 -14.47
C MET A 1 55.23 -65.35 -13.43
N ARG A 2 55.42 -66.23 -12.45
CA ARG A 2 56.30 -66.02 -11.29
C ARG A 2 57.63 -66.73 -11.54
N VAL A 3 58.71 -66.01 -11.19
CA VAL A 3 60.09 -66.41 -10.81
C VAL A 3 61.03 -67.01 -11.89
N ILE A 4 62.26 -66.46 -12.02
CA ILE A 4 63.58 -67.06 -11.65
C ILE A 4 64.75 -66.51 -12.50
N CYS A 5 65.69 -65.85 -11.80
CA CYS A 5 67.16 -65.76 -11.94
C CYS A 5 67.82 -65.34 -13.29
N ASN A 6 69.07 -64.87 -13.36
CA ASN A 6 70.15 -64.82 -12.37
C ASN A 6 71.18 -63.71 -12.65
N ALA A 7 71.97 -63.47 -11.61
CA ALA A 7 73.22 -62.71 -11.55
C ALA A 7 74.31 -63.13 -12.56
N GLY A 8 75.27 -62.24 -12.76
CA GLY A 8 76.63 -62.62 -13.15
C GLY A 8 77.18 -61.91 -14.38
N SER A 9 77.70 -60.70 -14.17
CA SER A 9 78.90 -60.11 -14.81
C SER A 9 79.47 -60.76 -16.09
N LEU A 10 79.68 -59.97 -17.16
CA LEU A 10 81.00 -59.48 -17.60
C LEU A 10 80.91 -58.69 -18.92
N ALA A 11 81.68 -57.59 -18.98
CA ALA A 11 82.19 -56.87 -20.19
C ALA A 11 81.16 -56.23 -21.15
N CYS A 12 81.01 -54.90 -21.13
CA CYS A 12 81.79 -53.88 -21.89
C CYS A 12 81.47 -53.81 -23.38
N ALA A 13 80.81 -52.73 -23.80
CA ALA A 13 81.21 -51.79 -24.88
C ALA A 13 79.98 -51.12 -25.51
N LEU A 14 79.98 -49.79 -25.51
CA LEU A 14 79.09 -48.96 -26.35
C LEU A 14 79.67 -48.90 -27.77
N PRO A 15 78.81 -48.92 -28.79
CA PRO A 15 79.06 -48.08 -29.95
C PRO A 15 77.81 -47.36 -30.49
N THR A 16 78.00 -46.04 -30.62
CA THR A 16 77.70 -45.18 -31.78
C THR A 16 76.31 -45.10 -32.41
N ALA A 17 76.01 -43.85 -32.74
CA ALA A 17 74.79 -43.32 -33.32
C ALA A 17 74.60 -43.61 -34.81
N ALA A 18 73.35 -43.35 -35.22
CA ALA A 18 72.87 -42.99 -36.55
C ALA A 18 72.58 -44.13 -37.54
N SER A 19 71.30 -44.36 -37.82
CA SER A 19 70.68 -43.81 -39.04
C SER A 19 69.18 -44.11 -39.08
N ALA A 20 68.43 -43.13 -39.58
CA ALA A 20 67.14 -43.25 -40.25
C ALA A 20 65.99 -43.91 -39.46
N GLY A 21 64.91 -43.21 -39.11
CA GLY A 21 64.20 -42.26 -39.96
C GLY A 21 62.84 -42.87 -40.31
N ARG A 22 61.78 -42.20 -39.82
CA ARG A 22 60.39 -42.29 -40.27
C ARG A 22 59.60 -43.55 -39.89
N VAL A 23 59.22 -43.69 -38.61
CA VAL A 23 57.87 -44.14 -38.21
C VAL A 23 57.50 -43.61 -36.81
N THR A 24 57.56 -42.30 -36.55
CA THR A 24 57.16 -41.75 -35.22
C THR A 24 56.51 -40.36 -35.29
N GLU A 25 55.61 -40.15 -36.26
CA GLU A 25 54.74 -38.96 -36.30
C GLU A 25 53.24 -39.30 -36.22
N ARG A 26 52.87 -40.57 -36.09
CA ARG A 26 51.47 -41.01 -35.92
C ARG A 26 51.09 -41.53 -34.52
N VAL A 27 52.03 -41.52 -33.57
CA VAL A 27 51.77 -42.03 -32.20
C VAL A 27 51.70 -40.91 -31.14
N GLN A 28 52.23 -39.71 -31.41
CA GLN A 28 52.12 -38.58 -30.46
C GLN A 28 50.80 -37.81 -30.54
N HIS A 29 50.03 -37.93 -31.63
CA HIS A 29 48.68 -37.32 -31.71
C HIS A 29 47.57 -38.16 -31.05
N ASP A 30 47.80 -39.46 -30.81
CA ASP A 30 46.77 -40.37 -30.26
C ASP A 30 46.90 -40.55 -28.73
N LEU A 31 48.09 -40.34 -28.15
CA LEU A 31 48.28 -40.32 -26.70
C LEU A 31 47.76 -39.01 -26.05
N MET A 32 47.86 -37.88 -26.76
CA MET A 32 47.38 -36.59 -26.25
C MET A 32 45.85 -36.45 -26.36
N ARG A 33 45.20 -37.15 -27.31
CA ARG A 33 43.72 -37.26 -27.35
C ARG A 33 43.14 -38.17 -26.28
N ARG A 34 43.85 -39.24 -25.87
CA ARG A 34 43.38 -40.15 -24.81
C ARG A 34 43.59 -39.59 -23.39
N LEU A 35 44.58 -38.73 -23.19
CA LEU A 35 44.77 -38.02 -21.90
C LEU A 35 43.82 -36.81 -21.74
N LEU A 36 43.40 -36.14 -22.84
CA LEU A 36 42.33 -35.14 -22.75
C LEU A 36 40.93 -35.75 -22.58
N ALA A 37 40.65 -36.94 -23.13
CA ALA A 37 39.36 -37.61 -22.95
C ALA A 37 39.13 -38.19 -21.54
N ALA A 38 40.21 -38.57 -20.83
CA ALA A 38 40.13 -39.09 -19.46
C ALA A 38 40.00 -37.98 -18.40
N PHE A 39 40.44 -36.74 -18.69
CA PHE A 39 40.22 -35.59 -17.79
C PHE A 39 38.82 -34.97 -17.97
N THR A 40 38.16 -35.19 -19.12
CA THR A 40 36.77 -34.79 -19.35
C THR A 40 35.72 -35.80 -18.85
N LEU A 41 36.11 -37.03 -18.51
CA LEU A 41 35.19 -38.07 -18.01
C LEU A 41 35.23 -38.31 -16.49
N LEU A 42 36.15 -37.69 -15.74
CA LEU A 42 36.13 -37.69 -14.27
C LEU A 42 35.64 -36.37 -13.65
N VAL A 43 35.39 -35.33 -14.45
CA VAL A 43 34.72 -34.09 -14.03
C VAL A 43 33.19 -34.18 -14.24
N SER A 44 32.70 -35.25 -14.86
CA SER A 44 31.29 -35.48 -15.19
C SER A 44 30.55 -36.46 -14.27
N LEU A 45 31.14 -36.84 -13.12
CA LEU A 45 30.51 -37.71 -12.10
C LEU A 45 30.46 -37.12 -10.69
N LEU A 46 30.72 -35.81 -10.56
CA LEU A 46 30.21 -34.98 -9.47
C LEU A 46 28.99 -34.22 -9.98
N THR A 47 27.97 -34.96 -10.44
CA THR A 47 26.60 -34.43 -10.42
C THR A 47 26.25 -34.27 -8.96
N ALA A 48 26.45 -33.06 -8.47
CA ALA A 48 25.71 -32.54 -7.33
C ALA A 48 24.27 -33.07 -7.42
N MET A 49 23.73 -33.54 -6.30
CA MET A 49 22.29 -33.46 -6.09
C MET A 49 21.93 -31.97 -6.19
N ALA A 50 21.75 -31.50 -7.41
CA ALA A 50 21.16 -30.22 -7.70
C ALA A 50 19.70 -30.40 -7.29
N TRP A 51 19.40 -30.00 -6.05
CA TRP A 51 18.05 -29.51 -5.76
C TRP A 51 17.66 -28.56 -6.88
N PRO A 52 16.41 -28.62 -7.37
CA PRO A 52 16.00 -27.77 -8.47
C PRO A 52 16.31 -26.32 -8.09
N SER A 53 17.28 -25.73 -8.78
CA SER A 53 17.57 -24.29 -8.72
C SER A 53 16.48 -23.60 -9.54
N GLY A 54 15.24 -23.79 -9.10
CA GLY A 54 14.03 -23.31 -9.73
C GLY A 54 13.44 -22.18 -8.90
N ALA A 55 14.22 -21.12 -8.69
CA ALA A 55 13.68 -19.80 -8.42
C ALA A 55 14.16 -18.92 -9.57
N HIS A 56 13.35 -18.81 -10.62
CA HIS A 56 13.47 -17.67 -11.51
C HIS A 56 13.44 -16.44 -10.61
N ALA A 57 14.51 -15.61 -10.63
CA ALA A 57 14.46 -14.32 -9.98
C ALA A 57 13.27 -13.58 -10.60
N ALA A 58 12.17 -13.47 -9.84
CA ALA A 58 11.06 -12.63 -10.21
C ALA A 58 11.63 -11.24 -10.55
N ALA A 59 11.12 -10.63 -11.61
CA ALA A 59 11.73 -9.50 -12.32
C ALA A 59 12.50 -8.50 -11.42
N GLY A 60 13.82 -8.69 -11.31
CA GLY A 60 14.73 -7.79 -10.59
C GLY A 60 14.83 -7.94 -9.06
N LEU A 61 14.17 -8.92 -8.45
CA LEU A 61 14.32 -9.20 -7.00
C LEU A 61 15.70 -9.82 -6.69
N ALA A 62 16.20 -9.59 -5.48
CA ALA A 62 17.41 -10.28 -5.02
C ALA A 62 17.14 -11.79 -4.88
N ASN A 63 18.09 -12.58 -5.37
CA ASN A 63 18.07 -14.04 -5.21
C ASN A 63 18.50 -14.41 -3.78
N LEU A 64 17.52 -14.48 -2.87
CA LEU A 64 17.74 -14.86 -1.48
C LEU A 64 17.50 -16.36 -1.30
N PRO A 65 18.45 -17.11 -0.71
CA PRO A 65 18.25 -18.52 -0.50
C PRO A 65 17.11 -18.76 0.49
N ALA A 66 16.32 -19.81 0.23
CA ALA A 66 15.32 -20.28 1.16
C ALA A 66 15.97 -20.75 2.47
N VAL A 67 15.33 -20.45 3.59
CA VAL A 67 15.78 -20.83 4.93
C VAL A 67 14.67 -21.63 5.59
N MET A 68 15.03 -22.80 6.12
CA MET A 68 14.11 -23.66 6.87
C MET A 68 14.03 -23.21 8.34
N PRO A 69 12.92 -23.48 9.03
CA PRO A 69 12.84 -23.24 10.46
C PRO A 69 13.95 -23.96 11.24
N ALA A 70 14.54 -23.26 12.21
CA ALA A 70 15.50 -23.80 13.17
C ALA A 70 14.81 -24.38 14.42
N MET A 71 13.49 -24.19 14.56
CA MET A 71 12.68 -24.74 15.65
C MET A 71 11.30 -25.16 15.17
N ASN A 72 10.63 -26.02 15.94
CA ASN A 72 9.25 -26.43 15.68
C ASN A 72 8.28 -25.28 15.96
N CYS A 73 7.19 -25.20 15.19
CA CYS A 73 6.16 -24.17 15.36
C CYS A 73 5.62 -24.09 16.80
N ALA A 74 5.27 -25.23 17.40
CA ALA A 74 4.74 -25.26 18.77
C ALA A 74 5.73 -24.72 19.82
N ALA A 75 7.03 -24.75 19.56
CA ALA A 75 8.03 -24.20 20.48
C ALA A 75 8.05 -22.67 20.49
N VAL A 76 7.46 -22.01 19.47
CA VAL A 76 7.33 -20.55 19.42
C VAL A 76 6.51 -20.04 20.60
N ALA A 77 5.51 -20.79 21.07
CA ALA A 77 4.69 -20.42 22.23
C ALA A 77 5.49 -20.26 23.53
N GLY A 78 6.70 -20.83 23.62
CA GLY A 78 7.58 -20.72 24.79
C GLY A 78 8.69 -19.68 24.65
N LEU A 79 8.69 -18.85 23.61
CA LEU A 79 9.71 -17.80 23.43
C LEU A 79 9.57 -16.72 24.52
N ASP A 80 10.71 -16.37 25.13
CA ASP A 80 10.81 -15.16 25.93
C ASP A 80 11.00 -13.94 25.02
N LEU A 81 10.01 -13.06 25.04
CA LEU A 81 9.97 -11.80 24.28
C LEU A 81 10.02 -10.58 25.21
N SER A 82 10.48 -10.77 26.45
CA SER A 82 10.64 -9.68 27.42
C SER A 82 11.59 -8.61 26.88
N GLY A 83 11.14 -7.35 26.90
CA GLY A 83 11.92 -6.20 26.43
C GLY A 83 12.03 -6.05 24.91
N VAL A 84 11.29 -6.85 24.12
CA VAL A 84 11.21 -6.66 22.66
C VAL A 84 10.43 -5.39 22.31
N THR A 85 9.40 -5.06 23.08
CA THR A 85 8.59 -3.84 22.95
C THR A 85 8.55 -3.06 24.27
N ASP A 86 7.81 -1.96 24.29
CA ASP A 86 7.49 -1.18 25.48
C ASP A 86 6.47 -1.84 26.44
N GLY A 87 6.01 -3.06 26.16
CA GLY A 87 5.07 -3.78 27.00
C GLY A 87 5.16 -5.30 26.93
N THR A 88 4.22 -5.97 27.59
CA THR A 88 4.22 -7.45 27.69
C THR A 88 3.74 -8.08 26.40
N VAL A 89 4.51 -9.03 25.87
CA VAL A 89 4.12 -9.85 24.72
C VAL A 89 3.71 -11.23 25.19
N THR A 90 2.51 -11.69 24.82
CA THR A 90 2.02 -13.04 25.14
C THR A 90 1.66 -13.77 23.86
N ILE A 91 2.26 -14.94 23.63
CA ILE A 91 1.87 -15.82 22.52
C ILE A 91 0.74 -16.73 23.00
N THR A 92 -0.41 -16.65 22.35
CA THR A 92 -1.61 -17.42 22.71
C THR A 92 -1.76 -18.68 21.87
N SER A 93 -1.19 -18.69 20.65
CA SER A 93 -1.26 -19.81 19.70
C SER A 93 0.00 -19.85 18.84
N ALA A 94 0.48 -21.07 18.56
CA ALA A 94 1.48 -21.33 17.53
C ALA A 94 1.21 -22.70 16.89
N VAL A 95 0.58 -22.72 15.71
CA VAL A 95 0.09 -23.94 15.05
C VAL A 95 0.51 -23.99 13.59
N VAL A 96 0.77 -25.20 13.07
CA VAL A 96 1.05 -25.36 11.64
C VAL A 96 -0.27 -25.41 10.87
N LEU A 97 -0.44 -24.52 9.90
CA LEU A 97 -1.51 -24.57 8.90
C LEU A 97 -0.95 -25.10 7.57
N ALA A 98 -1.70 -25.98 6.93
CA ALA A 98 -1.29 -26.60 5.68
C ALA A 98 -1.48 -25.66 4.48
N ALA A 99 -0.76 -25.92 3.39
CA ALA A 99 -1.12 -25.33 2.10
C ALA A 99 -2.55 -25.73 1.74
N GLY A 100 -3.30 -24.80 1.12
CA GLY A 100 -4.71 -24.99 0.83
C GLY A 100 -5.67 -24.66 1.98
N THR A 101 -5.18 -24.39 3.19
CA THR A 101 -6.04 -23.91 4.29
C THR A 101 -6.57 -22.51 3.96
N ALA A 102 -7.88 -22.32 4.12
CA ALA A 102 -8.51 -21.01 4.01
C ALA A 102 -8.27 -20.20 5.30
N VAL A 103 -7.74 -18.98 5.17
CA VAL A 103 -7.52 -18.03 6.27
C VAL A 103 -8.11 -16.70 5.82
N GLY A 104 -9.25 -16.31 6.42
CA GLY A 104 -10.01 -15.15 5.94
C GLY A 104 -10.46 -15.33 4.49
N GLN A 105 -10.13 -14.37 3.63
CA GLN A 105 -10.48 -14.35 2.19
C GLN A 105 -9.45 -15.05 1.29
N ARG A 106 -8.37 -15.60 1.86
CA ARG A 106 -7.27 -16.20 1.07
C ARG A 106 -7.09 -17.69 1.35
N THR A 107 -6.53 -18.37 0.37
CA THR A 107 -6.05 -19.75 0.51
C THR A 107 -4.53 -19.72 0.64
N LEU A 108 -3.99 -20.40 1.65
CA LEU A 108 -2.54 -20.46 1.86
C LEU A 108 -1.84 -21.14 0.68
N PRO A 109 -0.88 -20.48 0.00
CA PRO A 109 -0.13 -21.11 -1.09
C PRO A 109 0.93 -22.11 -0.59
N ALA A 110 1.36 -21.99 0.68
CA ALA A 110 2.38 -22.82 1.30
C ALA A 110 2.05 -23.06 2.78
N PRO A 111 2.58 -24.12 3.42
CA PRO A 111 2.35 -24.38 4.83
C PRO A 111 3.06 -23.34 5.72
N VAL A 112 2.36 -22.79 6.70
CA VAL A 112 2.88 -21.75 7.62
C VAL A 112 2.76 -22.20 9.08
N CYS A 113 3.66 -21.71 9.93
CA CYS A 113 3.45 -21.65 11.37
C CYS A 113 2.68 -20.35 11.63
N ASP A 114 1.40 -20.50 11.99
CA ASP A 114 0.50 -19.42 12.37
C ASP A 114 0.65 -19.14 13.87
N VAL A 115 1.15 -17.96 14.19
CA VAL A 115 1.43 -17.49 15.54
C VAL A 115 0.48 -16.35 15.86
N LYS A 116 -0.25 -16.45 16.97
CA LYS A 116 -1.13 -15.38 17.44
C LYS A 116 -0.78 -15.01 18.86
N GLY A 117 -1.03 -13.76 19.23
CA GLY A 117 -0.74 -13.28 20.56
C GLY A 117 -1.26 -11.87 20.81
N THR A 118 -0.86 -11.34 21.97
CA THR A 118 -1.22 -9.99 22.43
C THR A 118 0.04 -9.18 22.76
N ILE A 119 -0.05 -7.87 22.59
CA ILE A 119 1.03 -6.91 22.88
C ILE A 119 0.48 -5.80 23.79
N GLY A 120 0.99 -5.72 25.03
CA GLY A 120 0.74 -4.64 25.99
C GLY A 120 1.59 -3.40 25.72
N PRO A 121 1.38 -2.24 26.41
CA PRO A 121 0.53 -2.03 27.58
C PRO A 121 -0.98 -1.98 27.32
N GLY A 122 -1.41 -1.93 26.05
CA GLY A 122 -2.77 -2.22 25.60
C GLY A 122 -3.07 -3.73 25.56
N ALA A 123 -3.94 -4.14 24.64
CA ALA A 123 -4.21 -5.55 24.36
C ALA A 123 -4.27 -5.83 22.85
N SER A 124 -3.48 -5.09 22.06
CA SER A 124 -3.36 -5.27 20.62
C SER A 124 -3.12 -6.73 20.29
N LEU A 125 -3.95 -7.31 19.44
CA LEU A 125 -3.72 -8.64 18.90
C LEU A 125 -2.74 -8.57 17.74
N PHE A 126 -1.96 -9.63 17.56
CA PHE A 126 -1.18 -9.84 16.34
C PHE A 126 -1.36 -11.26 15.81
N GLU A 127 -1.23 -11.40 14.49
CA GLU A 127 -1.07 -12.66 13.79
C GLU A 127 0.20 -12.60 12.95
N LEU A 128 1.03 -13.64 13.03
CA LEU A 128 2.27 -13.78 12.29
C LEU A 128 2.32 -15.17 11.66
N GLN A 129 2.44 -15.21 10.36
CA GLN A 129 2.51 -16.44 9.58
C GLN A 129 3.91 -16.62 9.01
N LEU A 130 4.55 -17.70 9.44
CA LEU A 130 5.94 -18.01 9.12
C LEU A 130 5.98 -19.21 8.17
N PRO A 131 6.40 -19.07 6.91
CA PRO A 131 6.54 -20.21 6.01
C PRO A 131 7.40 -21.32 6.62
N THR A 132 6.82 -22.50 6.78
CA THR A 132 7.58 -23.66 7.30
C THR A 132 8.51 -24.26 6.26
N GLN A 133 8.33 -23.85 5.00
CA GLN A 133 9.13 -24.24 3.86
C GLN A 133 9.35 -23.00 2.99
N GLY A 134 10.55 -22.87 2.42
CA GLY A 134 10.76 -21.89 1.34
C GLY A 134 10.79 -20.42 1.77
N TRP A 135 10.93 -20.07 3.06
CA TRP A 135 11.04 -18.67 3.47
C TRP A 135 12.29 -18.01 2.86
N THR A 136 12.10 -16.94 2.09
CA THR A 136 13.17 -16.24 1.34
C THR A 136 13.69 -15.00 2.07
N GLN A 137 13.80 -15.06 3.40
CA GLN A 137 14.38 -14.01 4.23
C GLN A 137 13.67 -12.64 4.17
N ARG A 138 12.40 -12.61 3.72
CA ARG A 138 11.57 -11.40 3.66
C ARG A 138 10.50 -11.41 4.73
N TYR A 139 10.18 -10.24 5.22
CA TYR A 139 9.05 -9.98 6.11
C TYR A 139 8.14 -8.93 5.49
N LEU A 140 6.82 -9.14 5.56
CA LEU A 140 5.79 -8.20 5.13
C LEU A 140 4.78 -8.00 6.25
N GLN A 141 4.62 -6.80 6.75
CA GLN A 141 3.49 -6.42 7.59
C GLN A 141 2.41 -5.79 6.73
N THR A 142 1.15 -6.07 7.06
CA THR A 142 0.00 -5.63 6.27
C THR A 142 -0.92 -4.80 7.15
N GLY A 143 -1.27 -3.61 6.67
CA GLY A 143 -2.17 -2.72 7.40
C GLY A 143 -3.64 -3.10 7.31
N CYS A 144 -4.48 -2.48 8.13
CA CYS A 144 -5.93 -2.72 8.17
C CYS A 144 -6.73 -1.65 7.40
N GLY A 145 -8.04 -1.62 7.60
CA GLY A 145 -8.94 -0.69 6.92
C GLY A 145 -10.06 -0.22 7.84
N GLY A 146 -10.66 0.93 7.50
CA GLY A 146 -11.67 1.57 8.34
C GLY A 146 -11.07 2.02 9.67
N LEU A 147 -11.72 1.66 10.78
CA LEU A 147 -11.16 1.85 12.12
C LEU A 147 -10.41 0.61 12.63
N CYS A 148 -10.03 -0.31 11.75
CA CYS A 148 -9.37 -1.58 12.08
C CYS A 148 -10.23 -2.50 12.95
N GLY A 149 -9.71 -3.03 14.06
CA GLY A 149 -10.47 -3.87 14.98
C GLY A 149 -10.63 -5.33 14.56
N ASN A 150 -9.80 -5.81 13.62
CA ASN A 150 -9.80 -7.19 13.13
C ASN A 150 -8.39 -7.63 12.67
N LEU A 151 -8.09 -8.93 12.83
CA LEU A 151 -6.87 -9.54 12.30
C LEU A 151 -7.08 -10.05 10.87
N SER A 152 -6.30 -9.54 9.92
CA SER A 152 -6.35 -9.98 8.53
C SER A 152 -4.98 -9.89 7.87
N VAL A 153 -4.31 -11.03 7.72
CA VAL A 153 -3.01 -11.09 7.04
C VAL A 153 -3.22 -11.27 5.53
N ASN A 154 -3.19 -10.17 4.78
CA ASN A 154 -3.43 -10.17 3.33
C ASN A 154 -2.61 -9.11 2.59
N ALA A 155 -2.26 -9.35 1.32
CA ALA A 155 -1.52 -8.42 0.47
C ALA A 155 -2.21 -8.32 -0.90
N PRO A 156 -3.34 -7.59 -1.02
CA PRO A 156 -4.21 -7.64 -2.18
C PRO A 156 -3.56 -7.01 -3.43
N MET A 157 -2.59 -6.11 -3.24
CA MET A 157 -1.86 -5.44 -4.32
C MET A 157 -0.58 -6.17 -4.73
N ALA A 158 -0.53 -7.47 -4.45
CA ALA A 158 0.60 -8.36 -4.74
C ALA A 158 0.27 -9.39 -5.83
N SER A 159 -0.64 -9.07 -6.75
CA SER A 159 -1.31 -10.04 -7.64
C SER A 159 -0.37 -10.96 -8.43
N THR A 160 0.83 -10.48 -8.77
CA THR A 160 1.87 -11.27 -9.46
C THR A 160 3.20 -11.33 -8.71
N CYS A 161 3.21 -10.91 -7.44
CA CYS A 161 4.41 -10.86 -6.62
C CYS A 161 4.81 -12.26 -6.18
N VAL A 162 5.73 -12.88 -6.91
CA VAL A 162 6.12 -14.29 -6.76
C VAL A 162 6.43 -14.69 -5.31
N PRO A 163 7.20 -13.93 -4.50
CA PRO A 163 7.43 -14.31 -3.11
C PRO A 163 6.15 -14.38 -2.27
N VAL A 164 5.16 -13.52 -2.54
CA VAL A 164 3.85 -13.53 -1.87
C VAL A 164 3.01 -14.69 -2.39
N THR A 165 2.85 -14.81 -3.72
CA THR A 165 1.98 -15.82 -4.34
C THR A 165 2.47 -17.26 -4.11
N ASN A 166 3.78 -17.45 -3.89
CA ASN A 166 4.36 -18.75 -3.55
C ASN A 166 4.43 -19.02 -2.03
N GLY A 167 4.00 -18.07 -1.18
CA GLY A 167 4.07 -18.23 0.28
C GLY A 167 5.50 -18.27 0.83
N GLN A 168 6.42 -17.50 0.25
CA GLN A 168 7.85 -17.49 0.57
C GLN A 168 8.25 -16.31 1.47
N ILE A 169 7.27 -15.56 2.00
CA ILE A 169 7.45 -14.38 2.84
C ILE A 169 6.77 -14.61 4.20
N ALA A 170 7.41 -14.18 5.28
CA ALA A 170 6.75 -14.13 6.59
C ALA A 170 5.80 -12.94 6.58
N MET A 171 4.55 -13.13 7.00
CA MET A 171 3.54 -12.07 6.98
C MET A 171 2.94 -11.82 8.35
N ALA A 172 2.70 -10.55 8.72
CA ALA A 172 2.04 -10.20 9.97
C ALA A 172 0.96 -9.14 9.80
N ALA A 173 0.02 -9.09 10.73
CA ALA A 173 -0.99 -8.04 10.88
C ALA A 173 -1.32 -7.84 12.37
N THR A 174 -1.88 -6.69 12.71
CA THR A 174 -2.45 -6.39 14.03
C THR A 174 -3.90 -5.90 13.90
N ASP A 175 -4.67 -5.99 14.98
CA ASP A 175 -6.02 -5.43 15.08
C ASP A 175 -6.03 -3.94 15.46
N MET A 176 -4.85 -3.36 15.70
CA MET A 176 -4.66 -1.97 16.12
C MET A 176 -5.23 -1.64 17.51
N GLY A 177 -5.22 -2.60 18.44
CA GLY A 177 -5.43 -2.34 19.87
C GLY A 177 -6.85 -2.50 20.37
N HIS A 178 -7.76 -3.00 19.54
CA HIS A 178 -9.14 -3.25 19.92
C HIS A 178 -9.76 -4.34 19.04
N GLU A 179 -10.83 -4.94 19.54
CA GLU A 179 -11.70 -5.81 18.75
C GLU A 179 -13.11 -5.22 18.74
N GLY A 180 -13.74 -5.21 17.57
CA GLY A 180 -15.15 -4.82 17.43
C GLY A 180 -15.42 -3.33 17.24
N GLY A 181 -16.40 -3.07 16.35
CA GLY A 181 -17.17 -1.84 16.24
C GLY A 181 -16.54 -0.68 15.48
N ASN A 182 -17.07 -0.38 14.29
CA ASN A 182 -16.89 0.90 13.60
C ASN A 182 -17.58 2.08 14.31
N ASP A 183 -18.03 1.94 15.56
CA ASP A 183 -18.70 3.02 16.31
C ASP A 183 -17.73 3.96 17.04
N GLY A 184 -16.46 3.57 17.16
CA GLY A 184 -15.38 4.34 17.76
C GLY A 184 -15.32 4.33 19.29
N SER A 185 -16.23 3.64 19.98
CA SER A 185 -16.31 3.66 21.45
C SER A 185 -15.09 3.07 22.16
N TRP A 186 -14.34 2.19 21.48
CA TRP A 186 -13.05 1.68 21.94
C TRP A 186 -12.02 2.78 22.19
N ALA A 187 -12.13 3.94 21.53
CA ALA A 187 -11.22 5.08 21.72
C ALA A 187 -11.40 5.80 23.07
N LEU A 188 -12.38 5.37 23.90
CA LEU A 188 -12.47 5.75 25.31
C LEU A 188 -11.32 5.17 26.14
N ASP A 189 -10.71 4.07 25.71
CA ASP A 189 -9.45 3.59 26.26
C ASP A 189 -8.28 4.32 25.58
N PRO A 190 -7.52 5.17 26.31
CA PRO A 190 -6.38 5.87 25.74
C PRO A 190 -5.30 4.92 25.20
N LYS A 191 -5.20 3.68 25.71
CA LYS A 191 -4.25 2.69 25.20
C LYS A 191 -4.68 2.18 23.82
N ALA A 192 -5.94 1.80 23.67
CA ALA A 192 -6.48 1.40 22.36
C ALA A 192 -6.38 2.55 21.35
N LYS A 193 -6.61 3.78 21.79
CA LYS A 193 -6.43 4.97 20.95
C LYS A 193 -4.98 5.19 20.51
N LEU A 194 -4.02 4.93 21.39
CA LEU A 194 -2.59 5.03 21.08
C LEU A 194 -2.11 3.90 20.16
N ASP A 195 -2.62 2.69 20.39
CA ASP A 195 -2.39 1.51 19.55
C ASP A 195 -2.87 1.78 18.11
N PHE A 196 -4.10 2.27 17.95
CA PHE A 196 -4.65 2.70 16.66
C PHE A 196 -3.88 3.86 16.02
N ALA A 197 -3.44 4.83 16.82
CA ALA A 197 -2.77 6.01 16.30
C ALA A 197 -1.48 5.65 15.55
N TYR A 198 -0.59 4.88 16.18
CA TYR A 198 0.70 4.53 15.59
C TYR A 198 1.44 3.39 16.30
N ARG A 199 1.05 3.00 17.53
CA ARG A 199 1.89 2.12 18.34
C ARG A 199 1.81 0.65 17.90
N ALA A 200 0.63 0.16 17.53
CA ALA A 200 0.41 -1.28 17.35
C ALA A 200 1.19 -1.87 16.17
N GLU A 201 1.27 -1.15 15.04
CA GLU A 201 2.08 -1.58 13.88
C GLU A 201 3.57 -1.69 14.26
N HIS A 202 4.15 -0.64 14.85
CA HIS A 202 5.53 -0.64 15.35
C HIS A 202 5.83 -1.82 16.30
N ALA A 203 4.97 -2.00 17.31
CA ALA A 203 5.15 -3.06 18.29
C ALA A 203 5.03 -4.45 17.64
N THR A 204 4.15 -4.62 16.66
CA THR A 204 4.01 -5.85 15.88
C THR A 204 5.24 -6.09 15.01
N ALA A 205 5.83 -5.05 14.40
CA ALA A 205 7.07 -5.17 13.63
C ALA A 205 8.24 -5.66 14.50
N GLN A 206 8.38 -5.12 15.71
CA GLN A 206 9.39 -5.55 16.69
C GLN A 206 9.21 -7.02 17.09
N VAL A 207 7.97 -7.41 17.45
CA VAL A 207 7.64 -8.79 17.85
C VAL A 207 7.87 -9.76 16.69
N ALA A 208 7.39 -9.44 15.49
CA ALA A 208 7.55 -10.27 14.33
C ALA A 208 9.03 -10.50 13.99
N LYS A 209 9.84 -9.44 13.95
CA LYS A 209 11.29 -9.56 13.71
C LYS A 209 11.99 -10.40 14.76
N ALA A 210 11.62 -10.27 16.05
CA ALA A 210 12.16 -11.08 17.12
C ALA A 210 11.81 -12.57 16.96
N ILE A 211 10.53 -12.88 16.68
CA ILE A 211 10.07 -14.25 16.44
C ILE A 211 10.73 -14.83 15.18
N ILE A 212 10.77 -14.10 14.06
CA ILE A 212 11.44 -14.51 12.81
C ILE A 212 12.89 -14.90 13.09
N ASN A 213 13.63 -14.05 13.82
CA ASN A 213 15.03 -14.30 14.13
C ASN A 213 15.22 -15.59 14.96
N LYS A 214 14.34 -15.85 15.94
CA LYS A 214 14.38 -17.08 16.74
C LYS A 214 13.93 -18.30 15.94
N PHE A 215 12.86 -18.18 15.16
CA PHE A 215 12.23 -19.27 14.43
C PHE A 215 13.12 -19.81 13.31
N TYR A 216 13.81 -18.93 12.57
CA TYR A 216 14.71 -19.32 11.47
C TYR A 216 16.20 -19.30 11.84
N ALA A 217 16.55 -18.93 13.08
CA ALA A 217 17.93 -18.62 13.49
C ALA A 217 18.62 -17.59 12.56
N ARG A 218 17.81 -16.69 11.98
CA ARG A 218 18.25 -15.68 11.01
C ARG A 218 17.25 -14.52 10.98
N PRO A 219 17.71 -13.26 11.05
CA PRO A 219 16.82 -12.12 10.90
C PRO A 219 16.28 -12.04 9.47
N ALA A 220 15.13 -11.38 9.29
CA ALA A 220 14.72 -10.95 7.96
C ALA A 220 15.81 -10.06 7.35
N LYS A 221 16.13 -10.26 6.08
CA LYS A 221 17.06 -9.42 5.34
C LYS A 221 16.40 -8.14 4.83
N TYR A 222 15.11 -8.23 4.49
CA TYR A 222 14.28 -7.09 4.11
C TYR A 222 12.93 -7.17 4.81
N ALA A 223 12.46 -6.04 5.30
CA ALA A 223 11.14 -5.84 5.89
C ALA A 223 10.32 -4.88 5.02
N TYR A 224 9.05 -5.23 4.78
CA TYR A 224 8.12 -4.45 3.96
C TYR A 224 6.83 -4.16 4.71
N PHE A 225 6.20 -3.03 4.36
CA PHE A 225 4.83 -2.73 4.75
C PHE A 225 3.96 -2.55 3.50
N ASP A 226 2.76 -3.10 3.49
CA ASP A 226 1.74 -2.88 2.45
C ASP A 226 0.39 -2.59 3.09
N GLY A 227 -0.25 -1.49 2.71
CA GLY A 227 -1.56 -1.13 3.23
C GLY A 227 -2.30 -0.17 2.31
N CYS A 228 -3.63 -0.22 2.38
CA CYS A 228 -4.50 0.71 1.66
C CYS A 228 -5.56 1.29 2.60
N SER A 229 -6.00 2.53 2.37
CA SER A 229 -6.95 3.23 3.26
C SER A 229 -6.31 3.57 4.61
N ASP A 230 -6.85 3.08 5.74
CA ASP A 230 -6.18 3.21 7.05
C ASP A 230 -4.81 2.52 7.03
N GLY A 231 -4.68 1.37 6.36
CA GLY A 231 -3.38 0.73 6.12
C GLY A 231 -2.41 1.61 5.34
N GLY A 232 -2.90 2.50 4.46
CA GLY A 232 -2.06 3.48 3.79
C GLY A 232 -1.64 4.62 4.74
N ARG A 233 -2.49 5.00 5.71
CA ARG A 233 -2.13 5.91 6.80
C ARG A 233 -1.10 5.27 7.74
N GLU A 234 -1.30 4.02 8.15
CA GLU A 234 -0.36 3.22 8.93
C GLU A 234 1.00 3.12 8.24
N ALA A 235 1.01 2.81 6.95
CA ALA A 235 2.22 2.78 6.13
C ALA A 235 3.01 4.11 6.20
N LEU A 236 2.31 5.25 6.13
CA LEU A 236 2.93 6.56 6.28
C LEU A 236 3.35 6.86 7.72
N MET A 237 2.58 6.44 8.73
CA MET A 237 2.97 6.55 10.14
C MET A 237 4.28 5.83 10.41
N GLU A 238 4.44 4.61 9.89
CA GLU A 238 5.68 3.83 10.02
C GLU A 238 6.86 4.56 9.36
N ALA A 239 6.66 5.15 8.17
CA ALA A 239 7.70 5.94 7.51
C ALA A 239 8.10 7.20 8.31
N GLN A 240 7.13 7.87 8.92
CA GLN A 240 7.32 9.15 9.64
C GLN A 240 7.91 8.94 11.03
N ARG A 241 7.36 7.99 11.79
CA ARG A 241 7.61 7.81 13.22
C ARG A 241 8.59 6.69 13.53
N PHE A 242 8.57 5.61 12.75
CA PHE A 242 9.35 4.39 12.98
C PHE A 242 10.15 4.00 11.74
N PRO A 243 11.02 4.90 11.23
CA PRO A 243 11.70 4.70 9.95
C PRO A 243 12.50 3.40 9.89
N ASP A 244 12.93 2.86 11.04
CA ASP A 244 13.70 1.63 11.17
C ASP A 244 12.89 0.33 11.02
N ASP A 245 11.56 0.43 10.91
CA ASP A 245 10.73 -0.76 10.88
C ASP A 245 10.68 -1.45 9.51
N PHE A 246 10.73 -0.69 8.43
CA PHE A 246 10.62 -1.25 7.08
C PHE A 246 11.63 -0.66 6.12
N ASP A 247 12.14 -1.48 5.21
CA ASP A 247 13.07 -1.08 4.15
C ASP A 247 12.32 -0.63 2.89
N GLY A 248 11.09 -1.11 2.71
CA GLY A 248 10.19 -0.67 1.64
C GLY A 248 8.74 -0.57 2.14
N ILE A 249 8.04 0.49 1.79
CA ILE A 249 6.66 0.76 2.19
C ILE A 249 5.81 1.02 0.94
N ALA A 250 4.69 0.32 0.81
CA ALA A 250 3.62 0.63 -0.13
C ALA A 250 2.44 1.24 0.62
N ALA A 251 2.08 2.48 0.28
CA ALA A 251 0.99 3.24 0.90
C ALA A 251 -0.08 3.56 -0.16
N GLY A 252 -1.16 2.78 -0.14
CA GLY A 252 -2.29 2.90 -1.05
C GLY A 252 -3.41 3.75 -0.50
N ALA A 253 -4.00 4.61 -1.33
CA ALA A 253 -5.11 5.51 -0.97
C ALA A 253 -5.05 5.95 0.50
N PRO A 254 -3.92 6.54 0.97
CA PRO A 254 -3.68 6.67 2.39
C PRO A 254 -4.70 7.61 3.01
N ALA A 255 -5.33 7.18 4.12
CA ALA A 255 -6.15 8.03 4.98
C ALA A 255 -5.29 8.96 5.84
N ASN A 256 -4.28 9.57 5.22
CA ASN A 256 -3.21 10.29 5.88
C ASN A 256 -3.73 11.49 6.66
N ASP A 257 -4.73 12.21 6.14
CA ASP A 257 -5.43 13.28 6.85
C ASP A 257 -6.75 12.78 7.49
N LEU A 258 -6.61 11.75 8.32
CA LEU A 258 -7.70 10.95 8.86
C LEU A 258 -8.84 11.79 9.46
N ILE A 259 -8.52 12.85 10.19
CA ILE A 259 -9.52 13.69 10.87
C ILE A 259 -10.35 14.48 9.86
N VAL A 260 -9.69 15.21 8.94
CA VAL A 260 -10.41 16.01 7.93
C VAL A 260 -11.22 15.10 7.02
N GLN A 261 -10.66 13.96 6.64
CA GLN A 261 -11.33 12.96 5.81
C GLN A 261 -12.62 12.43 6.46
N ASN A 262 -12.58 12.03 7.73
CA ASN A 262 -13.75 11.42 8.36
C ASN A 262 -14.76 12.44 8.89
N THR A 263 -14.37 13.69 9.09
CA THR A 263 -15.27 14.74 9.58
C THR A 263 -15.78 15.64 8.45
N PHE A 264 -14.91 16.40 7.80
CA PHE A 264 -15.29 17.40 6.81
C PHE A 264 -15.61 16.78 5.44
N HIS A 265 -14.78 15.85 4.95
CA HIS A 265 -14.99 15.23 3.62
C HIS A 265 -16.26 14.36 3.58
N HIS A 266 -16.36 13.34 4.45
CA HIS A 266 -17.58 12.52 4.54
C HIS A 266 -18.78 13.32 5.05
N GLY A 267 -18.58 14.18 6.05
CA GLY A 267 -19.67 14.99 6.58
C GLY A 267 -20.28 15.91 5.53
N TRP A 268 -19.45 16.52 4.67
CA TRP A 268 -19.95 17.41 3.62
C TRP A 268 -20.75 16.66 2.57
N ALA A 269 -20.28 15.48 2.13
CA ALA A 269 -21.01 14.66 1.18
C ALA A 269 -22.44 14.32 1.67
N ALA A 270 -22.60 14.04 2.96
CA ALA A 270 -23.91 13.83 3.58
C ALA A 270 -24.70 15.14 3.74
N ALA A 271 -24.10 16.17 4.33
CA ALA A 271 -24.78 17.43 4.63
C ALA A 271 -25.23 18.18 3.36
N ALA A 272 -24.45 18.13 2.29
CA ALA A 272 -24.79 18.75 1.01
C ALA A 272 -26.01 18.10 0.35
N ASN A 273 -26.27 16.82 0.64
CA ASN A 273 -27.37 16.06 0.06
C ASN A 273 -28.64 16.05 0.93
N ILE A 274 -28.61 16.56 2.17
CA ILE A 274 -29.78 16.61 3.05
C ILE A 274 -30.47 17.97 2.93
N ASP A 275 -31.77 17.97 2.62
CA ASP A 275 -32.58 19.19 2.67
C ASP A 275 -32.81 19.60 4.13
N PRO A 276 -32.32 20.77 4.57
CA PRO A 276 -32.45 21.20 5.96
C PRO A 276 -33.89 21.45 6.41
N LYS A 277 -34.86 21.58 5.49
CA LYS A 277 -36.27 21.77 5.81
C LYS A 277 -37.01 20.47 6.08
N THR A 278 -36.64 19.40 5.37
CA THR A 278 -37.35 18.13 5.39
C THR A 278 -36.56 17.01 6.07
N GLY A 279 -35.24 17.15 6.19
CA GLY A 279 -34.34 16.11 6.66
C GLY A 279 -34.15 14.95 5.68
N LYS A 280 -34.64 15.08 4.45
CA LYS A 280 -34.60 14.05 3.41
C LYS A 280 -33.44 14.27 2.45
N TYR A 281 -32.98 13.19 1.81
CA TYR A 281 -31.99 13.32 0.74
C TYR A 281 -32.60 13.93 -0.53
N ILE A 282 -31.83 14.78 -1.19
CA ILE A 282 -32.21 15.50 -2.42
C ILE A 282 -31.88 14.65 -3.66
N LEU A 283 -30.68 14.07 -3.70
CA LEU A 283 -30.18 13.19 -4.75
C LEU A 283 -30.17 11.74 -4.25
N LEU A 284 -30.71 10.84 -5.06
CA LEU A 284 -30.75 9.40 -4.81
C LEU A 284 -29.93 8.60 -5.82
N ALA A 285 -29.55 7.38 -5.44
CA ALA A 285 -28.60 6.56 -6.18
C ALA A 285 -29.06 6.18 -7.60
N ASP A 286 -30.38 6.16 -7.86
CA ASP A 286 -30.94 5.89 -9.19
C ASP A 286 -30.55 6.94 -10.25
N LYS A 287 -30.13 8.13 -9.81
CA LYS A 287 -29.60 9.20 -10.66
C LYS A 287 -28.14 9.07 -11.02
N LEU A 288 -27.35 8.29 -10.28
CA LEU A 288 -25.90 8.21 -10.50
C LEU A 288 -25.53 7.72 -11.91
N PRO A 289 -26.20 6.70 -12.50
CA PRO A 289 -25.91 6.30 -13.87
C PRO A 289 -26.16 7.41 -14.91
N LEU A 290 -27.15 8.26 -14.69
CA LEU A 290 -27.43 9.41 -15.55
C LEU A 290 -26.30 10.45 -15.47
N VAL A 291 -25.81 10.74 -14.26
CA VAL A 291 -24.68 11.67 -14.06
C VAL A 291 -23.42 11.10 -14.69
N HIS A 292 -23.08 9.84 -14.39
CA HIS A 292 -21.91 9.16 -14.94
C HIS A 292 -21.89 9.18 -16.46
N ALA A 293 -23.00 8.80 -17.11
CA ALA A 293 -23.08 8.79 -18.57
C ALA A 293 -22.83 10.18 -19.19
N ALA A 294 -23.28 11.25 -18.52
CA ALA A 294 -23.05 12.62 -18.96
C ALA A 294 -21.59 13.07 -18.76
N VAL A 295 -20.98 12.67 -17.65
CA VAL A 295 -19.56 12.88 -17.35
C VAL A 295 -18.70 12.17 -18.39
N MET A 296 -18.93 10.88 -18.64
CA MET A 296 -18.18 10.12 -19.64
C MET A 296 -18.32 10.73 -21.04
N LYS A 297 -19.53 11.13 -21.43
CA LYS A 297 -19.74 11.84 -22.70
C LYS A 297 -18.94 13.15 -22.81
N ALA A 298 -18.76 13.87 -21.71
CA ALA A 298 -18.03 15.13 -21.69
C ALA A 298 -16.50 14.93 -21.58
N CYS A 299 -16.07 13.84 -20.92
CA CYS A 299 -14.72 13.76 -20.37
C CYS A 299 -13.91 12.51 -20.73
N ASP A 300 -14.51 11.41 -21.19
CA ASP A 300 -13.76 10.20 -21.62
C ASP A 300 -12.71 10.56 -22.69
N GLY A 301 -13.12 11.30 -23.73
CA GLY A 301 -12.26 11.72 -24.83
C GLY A 301 -11.07 12.65 -24.51
N ILE A 302 -10.95 13.18 -23.29
CA ILE A 302 -10.00 14.29 -23.02
C ILE A 302 -8.55 13.85 -22.96
N ASP A 303 -8.27 12.58 -22.72
CA ASP A 303 -6.92 11.98 -22.77
C ASP A 303 -6.55 11.47 -24.16
N GLY A 304 -7.47 11.57 -25.13
CA GLY A 304 -7.25 11.22 -26.52
C GLY A 304 -7.77 9.82 -26.91
N VAL A 305 -8.43 9.12 -26.00
CA VAL A 305 -9.12 7.85 -26.26
C VAL A 305 -10.56 7.94 -25.74
N THR A 306 -11.47 7.13 -26.26
CA THR A 306 -12.81 6.95 -25.68
C THR A 306 -12.96 5.47 -25.38
N ASP A 307 -12.68 5.08 -24.14
CA ASP A 307 -12.62 3.68 -23.72
C ASP A 307 -13.35 3.38 -22.41
N GLY A 308 -14.11 4.35 -21.89
CA GLY A 308 -14.88 4.21 -20.66
C GLY A 308 -14.06 4.48 -19.40
N VAL A 309 -12.88 5.09 -19.49
CA VAL A 309 -12.06 5.51 -18.35
C VAL A 309 -11.58 6.95 -18.60
N ILE A 310 -11.53 7.76 -17.55
CA ILE A 310 -10.95 9.10 -17.64
C ILE A 310 -9.53 9.04 -17.05
N ASP A 311 -8.49 9.06 -17.89
CA ASP A 311 -7.09 9.00 -17.44
C ASP A 311 -6.65 10.28 -16.72
N ARG A 312 -7.34 11.39 -17.00
CA ARG A 312 -7.02 12.73 -16.47
C ARG A 312 -8.26 13.45 -15.97
N PRO A 313 -8.93 12.96 -14.90
CA PRO A 313 -10.18 13.55 -14.43
C PRO A 313 -10.02 15.02 -13.99
N GLN A 314 -8.79 15.40 -13.61
CA GLN A 314 -8.43 16.80 -13.31
C GLN A 314 -8.57 17.77 -14.48
N ALA A 315 -8.60 17.27 -15.72
CA ALA A 315 -8.84 18.07 -16.92
C ALA A 315 -10.33 18.16 -17.27
N CYS A 316 -11.19 17.33 -16.66
CA CYS A 316 -12.62 17.35 -16.87
C CYS A 316 -13.23 18.64 -16.31
N ARG A 317 -14.10 19.28 -17.11
CA ARG A 317 -14.80 20.52 -16.75
C ARG A 317 -16.32 20.34 -16.84
N PHE A 318 -16.80 19.12 -16.61
CA PHE A 318 -18.22 18.80 -16.64
C PHE A 318 -19.00 19.71 -15.70
N ASP A 319 -20.18 20.16 -16.15
CA ASP A 319 -21.10 20.98 -15.38
C ASP A 319 -22.46 20.28 -15.21
N PRO A 320 -22.83 19.84 -13.98
CA PRO A 320 -24.12 19.22 -13.69
C PRO A 320 -25.33 20.09 -14.06
N ALA A 321 -25.18 21.41 -14.18
CA ALA A 321 -26.25 22.29 -14.64
C ALA A 321 -26.74 21.94 -16.06
N THR A 322 -25.89 21.31 -16.87
CA THR A 322 -26.24 20.83 -18.21
C THR A 322 -27.25 19.68 -18.20
N LEU A 323 -27.45 19.01 -17.06
CA LEU A 323 -28.44 17.96 -16.87
C LEU A 323 -29.77 18.45 -16.30
N VAL A 324 -29.92 19.75 -16.04
CA VAL A 324 -31.15 20.28 -15.45
C VAL A 324 -32.32 20.10 -16.41
N CYS A 325 -33.43 19.56 -15.89
CA CYS A 325 -34.63 19.24 -16.66
C CYS A 325 -35.16 20.45 -17.44
N ALA A 326 -35.41 20.28 -18.73
CA ALA A 326 -36.25 21.19 -19.49
C ALA A 326 -37.71 21.10 -19.02
N LYS A 327 -38.51 22.16 -19.28
CA LYS A 327 -39.93 22.18 -18.92
C LYS A 327 -40.67 21.01 -19.59
N GLY A 328 -41.30 20.15 -18.79
CA GLY A 328 -42.05 18.99 -19.26
C GLY A 328 -41.20 17.74 -19.54
N GLN A 329 -39.88 17.80 -19.32
CA GLN A 329 -39.01 16.62 -19.43
C GLN A 329 -39.32 15.62 -18.31
N ALA A 330 -39.24 14.33 -18.62
CA ALA A 330 -39.44 13.27 -17.65
C ALA A 330 -38.34 13.32 -16.58
N ALA A 331 -38.74 13.44 -15.31
CA ALA A 331 -37.82 13.58 -14.19
C ALA A 331 -36.76 12.48 -14.15
N ALA A 332 -37.08 11.24 -14.53
CA ALA A 332 -36.12 10.13 -14.56
C ALA A 332 -34.91 10.35 -15.51
N THR A 333 -35.00 11.26 -16.47
CA THR A 333 -34.00 11.46 -17.55
C THR A 333 -33.12 12.71 -17.38
N CYS A 334 -33.29 13.43 -16.29
CA CYS A 334 -32.60 14.69 -15.99
C CYS A 334 -32.46 14.87 -14.47
N LEU A 335 -31.80 15.96 -14.06
CA LEU A 335 -31.71 16.41 -12.68
C LEU A 335 -32.63 17.61 -12.47
N SER A 336 -33.20 17.73 -11.28
CA SER A 336 -33.67 19.01 -10.76
C SER A 336 -32.47 19.94 -10.52
N ALA A 337 -32.72 21.25 -10.42
CA ALA A 337 -31.69 22.21 -10.06
C ALA A 337 -31.05 21.93 -8.68
N ALA A 338 -31.84 21.38 -7.75
CA ALA A 338 -31.36 20.99 -6.42
C ALA A 338 -30.41 19.78 -6.52
N GLU A 339 -30.81 18.72 -7.23
CA GLU A 339 -29.94 17.54 -7.48
C GLU A 339 -28.63 17.94 -8.17
N ALA A 340 -28.68 18.78 -9.22
CA ALA A 340 -27.48 19.27 -9.89
C ALA A 340 -26.55 20.07 -8.95
N THR A 341 -27.13 20.85 -8.03
CA THR A 341 -26.37 21.57 -6.99
C THR A 341 -25.71 20.60 -6.01
N VAL A 342 -26.39 19.51 -5.62
CA VAL A 342 -25.80 18.46 -4.78
C VAL A 342 -24.62 17.79 -5.47
N VAL A 343 -24.79 17.37 -6.74
CA VAL A 343 -23.71 16.76 -7.53
C VAL A 343 -22.49 17.67 -7.58
N ARG A 344 -22.70 18.97 -7.83
CA ARG A 344 -21.62 19.98 -7.82
C ARG A 344 -20.92 20.07 -6.45
N LYS A 345 -21.68 20.18 -5.35
CA LYS A 345 -21.11 20.31 -4.00
C LYS A 345 -20.33 19.08 -3.56
N ILE A 346 -20.81 17.88 -3.91
CA ILE A 346 -20.12 16.62 -3.64
C ILE A 346 -18.78 16.59 -4.38
N HIS A 347 -18.74 16.97 -5.65
CA HIS A 347 -17.51 17.02 -6.43
C HIS A 347 -16.53 18.08 -5.88
N ASP A 348 -17.01 19.30 -5.59
CA ASP A 348 -16.15 20.45 -5.24
C ASP A 348 -15.56 20.37 -3.82
N GLY A 349 -16.23 19.68 -2.88
CA GLY A 349 -15.81 19.53 -1.49
C GLY A 349 -16.31 20.61 -0.53
N ALA A 350 -15.95 20.44 0.75
CA ALA A 350 -16.40 21.25 1.87
C ALA A 350 -15.92 22.71 1.81
N THR A 351 -16.88 23.63 1.93
CA THR A 351 -16.61 25.06 2.14
C THR A 351 -17.46 25.59 3.27
N ASP A 352 -16.97 26.66 3.91
CA ASP A 352 -17.83 27.46 4.77
C ASP A 352 -18.75 28.39 3.95
N THR A 353 -19.53 29.23 4.63
CA THR A 353 -20.46 30.18 3.99
C THR A 353 -19.77 31.37 3.31
N SER A 354 -18.49 31.64 3.63
CA SER A 354 -17.68 32.66 2.96
C SER A 354 -16.98 32.14 1.71
N GLY A 355 -16.96 30.82 1.52
CA GLY A 355 -16.26 30.14 0.43
C GLY A 355 -14.87 29.63 0.82
N ALA A 356 -14.47 29.74 2.10
CA ALA A 356 -13.22 29.18 2.59
C ALA A 356 -13.30 27.64 2.55
N ARG A 357 -12.24 27.01 2.02
CA ARG A 357 -12.17 25.55 1.86
C ARG A 357 -11.78 24.86 3.16
N LEU A 358 -12.53 23.83 3.54
CA LEU A 358 -12.30 23.01 4.74
C LEU A 358 -11.70 21.63 4.40
N GLU A 359 -11.52 21.35 3.11
CA GLU A 359 -10.78 20.20 2.57
C GLU A 359 -10.12 20.62 1.23
N PRO A 360 -9.21 19.81 0.68
CA PRO A 360 -8.62 20.02 -0.65
C PRO A 360 -9.62 20.34 -1.78
N PHE A 361 -9.17 21.07 -2.80
CA PHE A 361 -9.97 21.32 -4.00
C PHE A 361 -10.24 20.03 -4.77
N VAL A 362 -11.49 19.80 -5.20
CA VAL A 362 -11.98 18.53 -5.78
C VAL A 362 -11.92 17.40 -4.76
N SER A 363 -13.07 17.17 -4.15
CA SER A 363 -13.29 16.10 -3.19
C SER A 363 -13.35 14.74 -3.88
N ARG A 364 -14.05 14.67 -5.01
CA ARG A 364 -14.22 13.44 -5.81
C ARG A 364 -14.04 13.72 -7.27
N GLU A 365 -13.14 12.98 -7.90
CA GLU A 365 -12.90 13.11 -9.32
C GLU A 365 -14.12 12.72 -10.14
N TRP A 366 -14.30 13.40 -11.27
CA TRP A 366 -15.27 12.98 -12.29
C TRP A 366 -14.89 11.59 -12.82
N GLY A 367 -15.90 10.77 -13.10
CA GLY A 367 -15.77 9.35 -13.47
C GLY A 367 -16.16 8.42 -12.32
N SER A 368 -16.07 8.89 -11.07
CA SER A 368 -16.34 8.07 -9.88
C SER A 368 -17.82 7.89 -9.53
N GLU A 369 -18.76 8.43 -10.31
CA GLU A 369 -20.15 8.62 -9.87
C GLU A 369 -20.88 7.31 -9.57
N LEU A 370 -20.56 6.21 -10.26
CA LEU A 370 -21.18 4.91 -9.97
C LEU A 370 -20.81 4.40 -8.57
N ASN A 371 -19.66 4.82 -8.05
CA ASN A 371 -19.18 4.48 -6.73
C ASN A 371 -19.83 5.37 -5.64
N TRP A 372 -20.56 6.43 -6.00
CA TRP A 372 -21.11 7.39 -5.03
C TRP A 372 -22.25 6.86 -4.15
N SER A 373 -22.71 5.63 -4.37
CA SER A 373 -23.71 4.95 -3.53
C SER A 373 -23.31 4.87 -2.04
N LEU A 374 -22.03 5.03 -1.72
CA LEU A 374 -21.54 5.16 -0.35
C LEU A 374 -22.16 6.34 0.42
N PHE A 375 -22.51 7.44 -0.25
CA PHE A 375 -23.01 8.67 0.40
C PHE A 375 -24.23 9.28 -0.30
N VAL A 376 -24.54 8.82 -1.51
CA VAL A 376 -25.81 9.04 -2.19
C VAL A 376 -26.68 7.79 -1.98
N PRO A 377 -27.64 7.83 -1.04
CA PRO A 377 -28.39 6.64 -0.66
C PRO A 377 -29.44 6.26 -1.69
N ALA A 378 -29.90 5.00 -1.63
CA ALA A 378 -30.98 4.50 -2.47
C ALA A 378 -32.38 5.03 -2.07
N THR A 379 -32.53 5.50 -0.82
CA THR A 379 -33.79 6.00 -0.27
C THR A 379 -33.63 7.41 0.29
N ASP A 380 -34.73 8.16 0.36
CA ASP A 380 -34.76 9.55 0.85
C ASP A 380 -34.66 9.68 2.38
N ALA A 381 -34.49 8.56 3.09
CA ALA A 381 -34.40 8.47 4.53
C ALA A 381 -33.28 7.51 4.99
N GLY A 382 -32.85 7.67 6.24
CA GLY A 382 -31.81 6.84 6.89
C GLY A 382 -30.41 7.46 6.84
N PRO A 383 -29.43 6.92 7.58
CA PRO A 383 -28.06 7.40 7.47
C PRO A 383 -27.42 6.90 6.17
N SER A 384 -26.72 7.78 5.45
CA SER A 384 -25.81 7.37 4.38
C SER A 384 -24.55 6.75 4.99
N GLY A 385 -23.76 6.02 4.19
CA GLY A 385 -22.48 5.47 4.65
C GLY A 385 -21.54 6.54 5.18
N SER A 386 -21.52 7.74 4.58
CA SER A 386 -20.74 8.87 5.08
C SER A 386 -21.07 9.28 6.52
N ILE A 387 -22.34 9.22 6.93
CA ILE A 387 -22.70 9.52 8.32
C ILE A 387 -22.06 8.49 9.27
N ASN A 388 -21.97 7.22 8.87
CA ASN A 388 -21.36 6.18 9.70
C ASN A 388 -19.86 6.39 9.92
N PHE A 389 -19.14 7.04 8.99
CA PHE A 389 -17.73 7.40 9.18
C PHE A 389 -17.54 8.63 10.06
N VAL A 390 -18.50 9.57 10.03
CA VAL A 390 -18.43 10.81 10.81
C VAL A 390 -18.71 10.57 12.30
N MET A 391 -19.67 9.70 12.63
CA MET A 391 -20.14 9.54 14.01
C MET A 391 -19.05 9.09 15.02
N PRO A 392 -18.16 8.13 14.70
CA PRO A 392 -17.06 7.74 15.58
C PRO A 392 -16.12 8.90 15.92
N PHE A 393 -15.87 9.78 14.95
CA PHE A 393 -15.00 10.93 15.10
C PHE A 393 -15.65 11.99 15.97
N LEU A 394 -16.87 12.39 15.63
CA LEU A 394 -17.66 13.36 16.40
C LEU A 394 -17.89 12.95 17.86
N ARG A 395 -17.97 11.64 18.12
CA ARG A 395 -18.24 11.11 19.46
C ARG A 395 -16.97 10.83 20.25
N TYR A 396 -15.90 10.34 19.63
CA TYR A 396 -14.77 9.75 20.36
C TYR A 396 -13.38 10.16 19.85
N LEU A 397 -13.15 10.25 18.53
CA LEU A 397 -11.78 10.45 17.99
C LEU A 397 -11.35 11.91 17.89
N ASP A 398 -12.26 12.88 17.74
CA ASP A 398 -11.94 14.31 17.58
C ASP A 398 -11.53 15.02 18.88
N TYR A 399 -11.42 14.28 19.98
CA TYR A 399 -11.02 14.81 21.29
C TYR A 399 -9.68 14.23 21.73
N PHE A 400 -8.82 15.06 22.33
CA PHE A 400 -7.57 14.57 22.94
C PHE A 400 -7.83 13.69 24.16
N ASN A 401 -8.58 14.20 25.13
CA ASN A 401 -8.88 13.56 26.42
C ASN A 401 -10.35 13.78 26.78
N GLY A 402 -11.26 13.29 25.93
CA GLY A 402 -12.69 13.48 26.10
C GLY A 402 -13.50 12.69 25.08
N SER A 403 -14.82 12.81 25.19
CA SER A 403 -15.78 12.27 24.23
C SER A 403 -17.09 13.03 24.35
N ASN A 404 -17.94 12.91 23.34
CA ASN A 404 -19.34 13.31 23.39
C ASN A 404 -20.18 12.18 22.80
N ALA A 405 -20.39 11.10 23.56
CA ALA A 405 -21.16 9.93 23.11
C ALA A 405 -22.59 10.27 22.66
N SER A 406 -23.17 11.36 23.16
CA SER A 406 -24.48 11.88 22.77
C SER A 406 -24.49 12.71 21.48
N ALA A 407 -23.34 12.99 20.88
CA ALA A 407 -23.26 13.76 19.64
C ALA A 407 -24.08 13.10 18.53
N SER A 408 -24.67 13.97 17.72
CA SER A 408 -25.46 13.66 16.54
C SER A 408 -24.83 14.32 15.31
N PHE A 409 -25.21 13.87 14.12
CA PHE A 409 -24.65 14.41 12.88
C PHE A 409 -24.86 15.93 12.73
N SER A 410 -25.96 16.47 13.26
CA SER A 410 -26.27 17.90 13.20
C SER A 410 -25.34 18.77 14.06
N ASP A 411 -24.54 18.18 14.94
CA ASP A 411 -23.54 18.87 15.75
C ASP A 411 -22.29 19.25 14.94
N LEU A 412 -22.03 18.57 13.81
CA LEU A 412 -20.96 18.94 12.88
C LEU A 412 -21.29 20.28 12.21
N LYS A 413 -20.32 21.19 12.19
CA LYS A 413 -20.45 22.52 11.56
C LYS A 413 -19.33 22.73 10.55
N PHE A 414 -19.69 23.24 9.37
CA PHE A 414 -18.76 23.61 8.31
C PHE A 414 -18.39 25.08 8.44
N THR A 415 -17.62 25.40 9.49
CA THR A 415 -17.07 26.74 9.73
C THR A 415 -15.60 26.64 10.10
N ILE A 416 -14.84 27.71 9.88
CA ILE A 416 -13.43 27.80 10.28
C ILE A 416 -13.26 27.50 11.78
N ASP A 417 -14.13 28.07 12.63
CA ASP A 417 -14.06 27.85 14.08
C ASP A 417 -14.28 26.38 14.49
N ALA A 418 -15.17 25.67 13.79
CA ALA A 418 -15.39 24.26 14.03
C ALA A 418 -14.19 23.43 13.55
N PHE A 419 -13.67 23.74 12.35
CA PHE A 419 -12.45 23.12 11.81
C PHE A 419 -11.28 23.20 12.79
N LEU A 420 -10.98 24.40 13.30
CA LEU A 420 -9.87 24.61 14.24
C LEU A 420 -10.06 23.91 15.60
N LYS A 421 -11.29 23.53 15.96
CA LYS A 421 -11.58 22.74 17.18
C LYS A 421 -11.50 21.24 16.94
N THR A 422 -11.75 20.78 15.72
CA THR A 422 -11.80 19.36 15.35
C THR A 422 -10.42 18.79 14.99
N VAL A 423 -9.64 19.48 14.16
CA VAL A 423 -8.35 18.97 13.66
C VAL A 423 -7.16 18.90 14.62
N PRO A 424 -7.19 19.41 15.88
CA PRO A 424 -6.04 19.25 16.78
C PRO A 424 -5.61 17.79 17.04
N THR A 425 -6.50 16.81 16.96
CA THR A 425 -6.15 15.38 17.15
C THR A 425 -5.37 14.80 15.97
N SER A 426 -5.33 15.47 14.82
CA SER A 426 -4.49 15.09 13.67
C SER A 426 -3.01 14.97 14.07
N LYS A 427 -2.55 15.67 15.11
CA LYS A 427 -1.16 15.59 15.61
C LYS A 427 -0.67 14.17 15.92
N TYR A 428 -1.57 13.24 16.22
CA TYR A 428 -1.18 11.86 16.51
C TYR A 428 -1.97 10.83 15.73
N LEU A 429 -3.18 11.17 15.24
CA LEU A 429 -3.98 10.27 14.42
C LEU A 429 -3.71 10.41 12.92
N ALA A 430 -3.23 11.55 12.45
CA ALA A 430 -2.97 11.80 11.02
C ALA A 430 -1.49 11.60 10.68
N ALA A 431 -1.23 11.06 9.49
CA ALA A 431 0.09 10.75 8.95
C ALA A 431 0.50 11.80 7.91
N THR A 432 0.52 13.08 8.29
CA THR A 432 0.70 14.19 7.35
C THR A 432 2.10 14.80 7.33
N ASP A 433 3.06 14.32 8.14
CA ASP A 433 4.42 14.88 8.14
C ASP A 433 5.15 14.56 6.81
N PRO A 434 5.52 15.60 6.02
CA PRO A 434 6.20 15.41 4.75
C PRO A 434 7.73 15.22 4.89
N ASP A 435 8.31 15.39 6.08
CA ASP A 435 9.74 15.21 6.32
C ASP A 435 10.08 13.74 6.60
N LEU A 436 10.42 13.02 5.53
CA LEU A 436 10.87 11.62 5.61
C LEU A 436 12.40 11.49 5.56
N HIS A 437 13.17 12.51 5.94
CA HIS A 437 14.63 12.41 5.93
C HIS A 437 15.18 11.22 6.75
N PRO A 438 14.64 10.86 7.93
CA PRO A 438 15.09 9.68 8.65
C PRO A 438 14.93 8.38 7.85
N PHE A 439 13.77 8.17 7.21
CA PHE A 439 13.47 7.00 6.39
C PHE A 439 14.32 6.97 5.10
N GLU A 440 14.51 8.11 4.46
CA GLU A 440 15.35 8.24 3.26
C GLU A 440 16.82 7.92 3.57
N ARG A 441 17.41 8.51 4.62
CA ARG A 441 18.84 8.38 4.94
C ARG A 441 19.28 6.95 5.25
N ARG A 442 18.38 6.12 5.79
CA ARG A 442 18.66 4.69 6.04
C ARG A 442 18.45 3.81 4.81
N GLY A 443 18.03 4.39 3.69
CA GLY A 443 17.83 3.68 2.43
C GLY A 443 16.41 3.18 2.20
N GLY A 444 15.42 3.62 2.98
CA GLY A 444 14.01 3.27 2.80
C GLY A 444 13.48 3.61 1.40
N LYS A 445 12.46 2.87 0.95
CA LYS A 445 11.77 3.10 -0.33
C LYS A 445 10.28 3.22 -0.11
N LEU A 446 9.65 4.20 -0.73
CA LEU A 446 8.23 4.48 -0.60
C LEU A 446 7.54 4.43 -1.97
N LEU A 447 6.52 3.59 -2.10
CA LEU A 447 5.56 3.63 -3.20
C LEU A 447 4.22 4.11 -2.68
N LEU A 448 3.85 5.34 -3.06
CA LEU A 448 2.50 5.84 -2.89
C LEU A 448 1.66 5.42 -4.09
N TRP A 449 0.39 5.10 -3.85
CA TRP A 449 -0.56 4.96 -4.93
C TRP A 449 -1.97 5.38 -4.55
N HIS A 450 -2.79 5.71 -5.55
CA HIS A 450 -4.20 6.07 -5.34
C HIS A 450 -5.03 5.77 -6.59
N GLY A 451 -6.23 5.23 -6.41
CA GLY A 451 -7.22 5.13 -7.49
C GLY A 451 -7.85 6.48 -7.80
N LEU A 452 -7.96 6.86 -9.07
CA LEU A 452 -8.52 8.16 -9.44
C LEU A 452 -10.03 8.23 -9.32
N GLU A 453 -10.73 7.10 -9.18
CA GLU A 453 -12.17 7.04 -8.93
C GLU A 453 -12.51 6.77 -7.47
N ASP A 454 -11.57 7.01 -6.56
CA ASP A 454 -11.75 6.77 -5.13
C ASP A 454 -12.91 7.61 -4.56
N GLN A 455 -13.94 6.88 -4.16
CA GLN A 455 -15.18 7.38 -3.57
C GLN A 455 -15.16 7.42 -2.04
N HIS A 456 -14.00 7.23 -1.41
CA HIS A 456 -13.86 7.26 0.03
C HIS A 456 -12.85 8.33 0.44
N ILE A 457 -11.72 8.37 -0.22
CA ILE A 457 -10.58 9.25 0.07
C ILE A 457 -10.28 10.04 -1.19
N SER A 458 -10.14 11.35 -1.07
CA SER A 458 -9.79 12.16 -2.23
C SER A 458 -8.37 11.82 -2.71
N PRO A 459 -8.15 11.48 -4.00
CA PRO A 459 -6.81 11.32 -4.56
C PRO A 459 -5.94 12.58 -4.40
N ARG A 460 -6.59 13.74 -4.21
CA ARG A 460 -5.92 15.01 -3.94
C ARG A 460 -5.09 14.98 -2.68
N SER A 461 -5.54 14.35 -1.58
CA SER A 461 -4.76 14.31 -0.33
C SER A 461 -3.38 13.66 -0.52
N THR A 462 -3.30 12.61 -1.35
CA THR A 462 -2.04 11.92 -1.65
C THR A 462 -1.14 12.74 -2.57
N ILE A 463 -1.74 13.44 -3.55
CA ILE A 463 -1.01 14.37 -4.43
C ILE A 463 -0.45 15.54 -3.62
N GLU A 464 -1.23 16.10 -2.69
CA GLU A 464 -0.80 17.15 -1.77
C GLU A 464 0.33 16.67 -0.86
N TYR A 465 0.20 15.48 -0.25
CA TYR A 465 1.25 14.87 0.56
C TYR A 465 2.56 14.73 -0.21
N TYR A 466 2.52 14.15 -1.42
CA TYR A 466 3.70 13.97 -2.25
C TYR A 466 4.32 15.31 -2.67
N THR A 467 3.48 16.32 -2.92
CA THR A 467 3.94 17.68 -3.25
C THR A 467 4.58 18.37 -2.05
N ALA A 468 3.98 18.27 -0.87
CA ALA A 468 4.55 18.79 0.38
C ALA A 468 5.91 18.14 0.69
N MET A 469 6.02 16.82 0.52
CA MET A 469 7.29 16.09 0.63
C MET A 469 8.35 16.63 -0.32
N LYS A 470 8.00 16.87 -1.60
CA LYS A 470 8.91 17.49 -2.58
C LYS A 470 9.30 18.92 -2.21
N ASN A 471 8.38 19.71 -1.64
CA ASN A 471 8.65 21.07 -1.20
C ASN A 471 9.60 21.12 0.01
N VAL A 472 9.48 20.17 0.94
CA VAL A 472 10.28 20.10 2.17
C VAL A 472 11.65 19.47 1.94
N MET A 473 11.71 18.34 1.24
CA MET A 473 12.94 17.56 1.09
C MET A 473 13.70 17.85 -0.22
N GLY A 474 13.05 18.52 -1.17
CA GLY A 474 13.55 18.74 -2.53
C GLY A 474 13.20 17.60 -3.48
N SER A 475 12.81 17.94 -4.72
CA SER A 475 12.31 16.96 -5.69
C SER A 475 13.32 15.87 -6.06
N GLU A 476 14.59 16.21 -6.25
CA GLU A 476 15.63 15.23 -6.59
C GLU A 476 15.78 14.16 -5.50
N ARG A 477 15.75 14.58 -4.23
CA ARG A 477 15.83 13.68 -3.09
C ARG A 477 14.62 12.77 -3.05
N VAL A 478 13.41 13.35 -3.09
CA VAL A 478 12.16 12.57 -3.12
C VAL A 478 12.14 11.58 -4.28
N ASP A 479 12.55 11.99 -5.48
CA ASP A 479 12.56 11.11 -6.66
C ASP A 479 13.57 9.95 -6.56
N ALA A 480 14.51 9.98 -5.61
CA ALA A 480 15.48 8.93 -5.35
C ALA A 480 14.97 7.83 -4.41
N PHE A 481 13.94 8.10 -3.58
CA PHE A 481 13.42 7.13 -2.61
C PHE A 481 11.89 6.95 -2.62
N ALA A 482 11.13 7.88 -3.21
CA ALA A 482 9.67 7.81 -3.28
C ALA A 482 9.14 7.94 -4.72
N LYS A 483 8.08 7.19 -5.05
CA LYS A 483 7.29 7.34 -6.28
C LYS A 483 5.79 7.31 -5.96
N LEU A 484 5.01 8.04 -6.75
CA LEU A 484 3.55 8.06 -6.69
C LEU A 484 2.98 7.48 -8.00
N TYR A 485 1.99 6.59 -7.90
CA TYR A 485 1.21 6.07 -9.02
C TYR A 485 -0.28 6.42 -8.85
N LEU A 486 -0.86 7.07 -9.86
CA LEU A 486 -2.29 7.37 -9.88
C LEU A 486 -2.95 6.43 -10.89
N PHE A 487 -3.92 5.63 -10.45
CA PHE A 487 -4.55 4.57 -11.24
C PHE A 487 -5.90 5.04 -11.80
N PRO A 488 -6.01 5.33 -13.12
CA PRO A 488 -7.28 5.67 -13.74
C PRO A 488 -8.32 4.57 -13.63
N GLY A 489 -9.56 4.96 -13.36
CA GLY A 489 -10.67 4.01 -13.28
C GLY A 489 -10.65 3.09 -12.06
N VAL A 490 -9.70 3.27 -11.13
CA VAL A 490 -9.63 2.46 -9.92
C VAL A 490 -10.35 3.18 -8.80
N ALA A 491 -11.34 2.52 -8.21
CA ALA A 491 -12.08 3.02 -7.04
C ALA A 491 -11.27 2.82 -5.74
N HIS A 492 -11.89 2.99 -4.58
CA HIS A 492 -11.20 2.88 -3.30
C HIS A 492 -10.50 1.52 -3.10
N CYS A 493 -9.17 1.54 -3.06
CA CYS A 493 -8.28 0.38 -2.92
C CYS A 493 -8.37 -0.73 -3.99
N GLY A 494 -9.27 -0.59 -4.97
CA GLY A 494 -9.59 -1.62 -5.95
C GLY A 494 -11.01 -1.40 -6.48
N GLY A 495 -11.51 -2.30 -7.33
CA GLY A 495 -12.79 -2.07 -8.01
C GLY A 495 -12.71 -0.93 -9.02
N GLY A 496 -13.84 -0.31 -9.34
CA GLY A 496 -13.95 0.75 -10.34
C GLY A 496 -14.03 0.25 -11.78
N GLU A 497 -14.13 1.21 -12.68
CA GLU A 497 -14.45 1.03 -14.10
C GLU A 497 -13.21 0.71 -14.96
N GLY A 498 -12.01 1.00 -14.43
CA GLY A 498 -10.73 0.78 -15.10
C GLY A 498 -9.97 -0.47 -14.66
N PRO A 499 -8.76 -0.67 -15.21
CA PRO A 499 -7.92 -1.82 -14.88
C PRO A 499 -7.39 -1.74 -13.44
N ASN A 500 -7.97 -2.56 -12.56
CA ASN A 500 -7.79 -2.49 -11.11
C ASN A 500 -6.95 -3.62 -10.49
N THR A 501 -6.49 -4.56 -11.30
CA THR A 501 -5.57 -5.61 -10.85
C THR A 501 -4.14 -5.21 -11.20
N PHE A 502 -3.26 -5.15 -10.20
CA PHE A 502 -1.84 -4.77 -10.39
C PHE A 502 -0.96 -5.35 -9.29
N ASP A 503 0.36 -5.20 -9.48
CA ASP A 503 1.39 -5.60 -8.51
C ASP A 503 2.25 -4.39 -8.14
N ILE A 504 2.06 -3.88 -6.91
CA ILE A 504 2.84 -2.78 -6.35
C ILE A 504 4.08 -3.29 -5.58
N LEU A 505 4.04 -4.54 -5.09
CA LEU A 505 5.08 -5.08 -4.22
C LEU A 505 6.32 -5.53 -4.98
N THR A 506 6.19 -6.17 -6.15
CA THR A 506 7.36 -6.53 -6.96
C THR A 506 8.25 -5.32 -7.29
N PRO A 507 7.73 -4.19 -7.82
CA PRO A 507 8.59 -3.03 -8.09
C PRO A 507 9.16 -2.41 -6.81
N LEU A 508 8.42 -2.39 -5.70
CA LEU A 508 8.94 -1.92 -4.41
C LEU A 508 10.12 -2.78 -3.94
N MET A 509 9.94 -4.10 -3.88
CA MET A 509 10.96 -5.05 -3.45
C MET A 509 12.18 -4.98 -4.37
N SER A 510 11.98 -4.91 -5.69
CA SER A 510 13.07 -4.78 -6.67
C SER A 510 13.89 -3.51 -6.40
N TRP A 511 13.21 -2.39 -6.09
CA TRP A 511 13.87 -1.14 -5.77
C TRP A 511 14.67 -1.20 -4.47
N THR A 512 14.09 -1.77 -3.42
CA THR A 512 14.72 -1.92 -2.11
C THR A 512 15.91 -2.87 -2.15
N GLU A 513 15.82 -3.97 -2.91
CA GLU A 513 16.79 -5.06 -2.85
C GLU A 513 17.96 -4.92 -3.82
N THR A 514 17.70 -4.42 -5.02
CA THR A 514 18.69 -4.35 -6.11
C THR A 514 18.90 -2.95 -6.65
N GLY A 515 18.14 -1.96 -6.16
CA GLY A 515 18.21 -0.57 -6.64
C GLY A 515 17.49 -0.34 -7.97
N ALA A 516 16.75 -1.33 -8.48
CA ALA A 516 16.00 -1.22 -9.71
C ALA A 516 14.82 -0.25 -9.54
N LYS A 517 15.01 0.99 -10.01
CA LYS A 517 13.99 2.05 -9.87
C LYS A 517 12.67 1.64 -10.56
N PRO A 518 11.52 1.82 -9.88
CA PRO A 518 10.21 1.52 -10.45
C PRO A 518 9.93 2.35 -11.71
N GLY A 519 9.56 1.65 -12.78
CA GLY A 519 9.13 2.22 -14.06
C GLY A 519 7.62 2.25 -14.17
N LYS A 520 7.08 1.83 -15.33
CA LYS A 520 5.64 1.64 -15.49
C LYS A 520 5.14 0.39 -14.75
N ILE A 521 3.94 0.47 -14.19
CA ILE A 521 3.19 -0.68 -13.66
C ILE A 521 2.09 -1.01 -14.67
N VAL A 522 1.99 -2.27 -15.07
CA VAL A 522 0.89 -2.70 -15.95
C VAL A 522 -0.27 -3.13 -15.07
N THR A 523 -1.44 -2.55 -15.32
CA THR A 523 -2.70 -2.89 -14.67
C THR A 523 -3.59 -3.67 -15.63
N SER A 524 -4.51 -4.46 -15.09
CA SER A 524 -5.43 -5.29 -15.89
C SER A 524 -6.86 -5.29 -15.36
N ILE A 525 -7.82 -5.44 -16.29
CA ILE A 525 -9.17 -5.93 -15.97
C ILE A 525 -9.15 -7.44 -16.14
N ILE A 526 -9.60 -8.17 -15.12
CA ILE A 526 -9.77 -9.62 -15.14
C ILE A 526 -11.27 -9.90 -15.06
N ASP A 527 -11.80 -10.66 -16.02
CA ASP A 527 -13.20 -11.04 -16.01
C ASP A 527 -13.51 -12.17 -15.01
N SER A 528 -14.79 -12.55 -14.91
CA SER A 528 -15.24 -13.60 -13.99
C SER A 528 -14.70 -15.01 -14.31
N THR A 529 -14.09 -15.20 -15.50
CA THR A 529 -13.45 -16.45 -15.91
C THR A 529 -11.95 -16.45 -15.61
N GLY A 530 -11.40 -15.33 -15.13
CA GLY A 530 -9.96 -15.17 -14.88
C GLY A 530 -9.17 -14.72 -16.12
N GLN A 531 -9.84 -14.33 -17.20
CA GLN A 531 -9.18 -13.84 -18.41
C GLN A 531 -8.92 -12.33 -18.33
N THR A 532 -7.71 -11.92 -18.69
CA THR A 532 -7.39 -10.50 -18.86
C THR A 532 -8.08 -9.95 -20.11
N THR A 533 -8.95 -8.97 -19.96
CA THR A 533 -9.72 -8.35 -21.05
C THR A 533 -9.15 -7.00 -21.49
N ARG A 534 -8.44 -6.31 -20.60
CA ARG A 534 -7.81 -4.99 -20.87
C ARG A 534 -6.55 -4.83 -20.04
N THR A 535 -5.54 -4.17 -20.59
CA THR A 535 -4.34 -3.74 -19.87
C THR A 535 -4.03 -2.25 -20.08
N ARG A 536 -3.53 -1.55 -19.06
CA ARG A 536 -3.03 -0.16 -19.17
C ARG A 536 -1.68 -0.02 -18.46
N PRO A 537 -0.73 0.79 -18.97
CA PRO A 537 0.44 1.14 -18.19
C PRO A 537 0.15 2.38 -17.34
N VAL A 538 0.51 2.34 -16.07
CA VAL A 538 0.54 3.50 -15.19
C VAL A 538 2.00 3.89 -14.97
N PHE A 539 2.32 5.16 -15.21
CA PHE A 539 3.66 5.71 -15.07
C PHE A 539 3.79 6.46 -13.74
N PRO A 540 5.02 6.63 -13.21
CA PRO A 540 5.22 7.45 -12.02
C PRO A 540 4.75 8.89 -12.25
N TYR A 541 3.94 9.41 -11.34
CA TYR A 541 3.45 10.78 -11.34
C TYR A 541 4.63 11.78 -11.42
N PRO A 542 4.54 12.83 -12.26
CA PRO A 542 3.34 13.34 -12.94
C PRO A 542 3.11 12.76 -14.35
N ALA A 543 3.81 11.71 -14.76
CA ALA A 543 3.58 11.14 -16.07
C ALA A 543 2.25 10.39 -16.15
N VAL A 544 1.60 10.45 -17.31
CA VAL A 544 0.35 9.76 -17.64
C VAL A 544 0.55 8.81 -18.82
N ALA A 545 -0.39 7.88 -19.00
CA ALA A 545 -0.47 7.09 -20.22
C ALA A 545 -0.99 7.95 -21.37
N ARG A 546 -0.42 7.79 -22.56
CA ARG A 546 -0.91 8.40 -23.79
C ARG A 546 -0.94 7.37 -24.89
N TYR A 547 -2.11 7.18 -25.49
CA TYR A 547 -2.28 6.28 -26.62
C TYR A 547 -1.43 6.73 -27.82
N THR A 548 -0.84 5.77 -28.51
CA THR A 548 0.05 6.00 -29.65
C THR A 548 -0.69 6.40 -30.93
N GLY A 549 -2.01 6.23 -30.96
CA GLY A 549 -2.86 6.51 -32.13
C GLY A 549 -3.09 5.29 -33.04
N SER A 550 -2.50 4.13 -32.71
CA SER A 550 -2.67 2.88 -33.48
C SER A 550 -2.63 1.66 -32.56
N GLY A 551 -3.31 0.59 -32.96
CA GLY A 551 -3.41 -0.65 -32.18
C GLY A 551 -4.74 -0.78 -31.42
N SER A 552 -4.83 -1.77 -30.55
CA SER A 552 -5.98 -1.88 -29.63
C SER A 552 -5.76 -0.92 -28.46
N THR A 553 -6.80 -0.19 -28.08
CA THR A 553 -6.77 0.57 -26.83
C THR A 553 -6.72 -0.41 -25.65
N ASP A 554 -7.20 -1.64 -25.75
CA ASP A 554 -7.15 -2.62 -24.64
C ASP A 554 -5.76 -3.22 -24.34
N ASP A 555 -4.72 -2.81 -25.07
CA ASP A 555 -3.35 -3.32 -24.92
C ASP A 555 -2.38 -2.22 -24.45
N ALA A 556 -1.75 -2.45 -23.29
CA ALA A 556 -0.79 -1.53 -22.67
C ALA A 556 0.44 -1.25 -23.53
N SER A 557 0.76 -2.08 -24.52
CA SER A 557 1.87 -1.86 -25.46
C SER A 557 1.63 -0.65 -26.39
N ASN A 558 0.38 -0.26 -26.59
CA ASN A 558 -0.02 0.84 -27.47
C ASN A 558 -0.07 2.19 -26.76
N PHE A 559 0.46 2.28 -25.54
CA PHE A 559 0.53 3.50 -24.73
C PHE A 559 1.98 3.84 -24.37
N VAL A 560 2.29 5.13 -24.40
CA VAL A 560 3.60 5.68 -24.03
C VAL A 560 3.45 6.68 -22.89
N SER A 561 4.56 6.95 -22.20
CA SER A 561 4.61 8.00 -21.18
C SER A 561 4.42 9.37 -21.83
N ALA A 562 3.59 10.21 -21.21
CA ALA A 562 3.44 11.62 -21.56
C ALA A 562 3.43 12.48 -20.29
N GLN A 563 3.76 13.76 -20.43
CA GLN A 563 3.71 14.72 -19.34
C GLN A 563 2.25 14.94 -18.92
N GLY A 564 1.93 14.67 -17.66
CA GLY A 564 0.65 15.03 -17.04
C GLY A 564 0.67 16.41 -16.40
N ASP A 565 -0.45 16.76 -15.76
CA ASP A 565 -0.57 18.00 -14.99
C ASP A 565 0.25 17.88 -13.70
N THR A 566 1.02 18.92 -13.40
CA THR A 566 1.82 19.04 -12.18
C THR A 566 1.21 20.02 -11.19
N ARG A 567 0.13 20.71 -11.57
CA ARG A 567 -0.48 21.75 -10.74
C ARG A 567 -1.29 21.11 -9.62
N VAL A 568 -0.94 21.51 -8.40
CA VAL A 568 -1.66 21.18 -7.18
C VAL A 568 -2.04 22.48 -6.51
N ASP A 569 -3.32 22.65 -6.21
CA ASP A 569 -3.81 23.78 -5.44
C ASP A 569 -3.81 23.39 -3.97
N LEU A 570 -2.80 23.86 -3.23
CA LEU A 570 -2.66 23.60 -1.80
C LEU A 570 -3.50 24.56 -0.94
N ASN A 571 -4.25 25.49 -1.56
CA ASN A 571 -4.90 26.59 -0.86
C ASN A 571 -6.21 26.16 -0.19
N TRP A 572 -6.11 25.64 1.05
CA TRP A 572 -7.25 25.31 1.89
C TRP A 572 -6.89 25.39 3.39
N MET A 573 -7.90 25.38 4.27
CA MET A 573 -7.70 25.71 5.69
C MET A 573 -6.74 24.76 6.42
N GLY A 574 -6.61 23.51 5.99
CA GLY A 574 -5.73 22.51 6.61
C GLY A 574 -4.40 22.30 5.90
N GLU A 575 -3.99 23.16 4.96
CA GLU A 575 -2.70 23.01 4.26
C GLU A 575 -1.51 22.84 5.22
N TRP A 576 -1.57 23.52 6.37
CA TRP A 576 -0.54 23.51 7.40
C TRP A 576 -0.43 22.16 8.14
N LEU A 577 -1.42 21.27 8.03
CA LEU A 577 -1.33 19.91 8.54
C LEU A 577 -0.19 19.14 7.86
N TYR A 578 0.19 19.53 6.65
CA TYR A 578 1.27 18.96 5.85
C TYR A 578 2.60 19.68 6.11
N SER A 579 2.92 19.94 7.37
CA SER A 579 4.13 20.64 7.79
C SER A 579 5.01 19.79 8.71
N PRO A 580 6.35 19.85 8.57
CA PRO A 580 7.27 19.13 9.44
C PRO A 580 7.09 19.45 10.92
N GLY A 581 7.15 18.44 11.78
CA GLY A 581 7.08 18.61 13.23
C GLY A 581 5.68 18.97 13.74
N TYR A 582 4.64 18.76 12.93
CA TYR A 582 3.26 18.81 13.40
C TYR A 582 2.90 17.63 14.33
N GLU A 583 3.63 16.53 14.21
CA GLU A 583 3.40 15.31 14.98
C GLU A 583 3.71 15.46 16.47
N ALA A 584 2.81 14.93 17.29
CA ALA A 584 2.97 14.77 18.72
C ALA A 584 3.23 13.31 19.09
N TRP A 585 3.99 13.11 20.16
CA TRP A 585 4.25 11.83 20.80
C TRP A 585 3.46 11.72 22.09
N CYS A 586 2.56 10.76 22.15
CA CYS A 586 1.62 10.55 23.25
C CYS A 586 1.98 9.31 24.07
N GLN A 587 1.67 9.37 25.35
CA GLN A 587 1.70 8.24 26.29
C GLN A 587 0.38 8.15 27.03
N ALA A 588 -0.14 6.93 27.20
CA ALA A 588 -1.30 6.69 28.05
C ALA A 588 -0.89 6.73 29.54
N GLN A 589 -1.46 7.66 30.30
CA GLN A 589 -1.28 7.82 31.74
C GLN A 589 -2.65 7.75 32.42
N GLY A 590 -2.99 6.58 32.98
CA GLY A 590 -4.33 6.31 33.50
C GLY A 590 -5.36 6.37 32.37
N SER A 591 -6.36 7.25 32.50
CA SER A 591 -7.42 7.47 31.50
C SER A 591 -7.14 8.62 30.53
N GLN A 592 -5.89 9.10 30.47
CA GLN A 592 -5.52 10.26 29.63
C GLN A 592 -4.34 9.94 28.71
N LEU A 593 -4.36 10.55 27.53
CA LEU A 593 -3.19 10.71 26.66
C LEU A 593 -2.45 12.00 27.05
N ASN A 594 -1.19 11.85 27.42
CA ASN A 594 -0.28 12.96 27.62
C ASN A 594 0.63 13.06 26.41
N CYS A 595 0.46 14.12 25.61
CA CYS A 595 1.17 14.30 24.34
C CYS A 595 2.20 15.43 24.44
N THR A 596 3.37 15.21 23.86
CA THR A 596 4.47 16.16 23.78
C THR A 596 4.86 16.39 22.32
N GLY A 597 5.43 17.55 22.00
CA GLY A 597 5.70 17.93 20.61
C GLY A 597 4.44 18.40 19.86
N GLY A 598 4.52 18.42 18.54
CA GLY A 598 3.48 18.89 17.64
C GLY A 598 3.25 20.40 17.71
N ASN A 599 3.81 21.13 16.75
CA ASN A 599 3.67 22.59 16.64
C ASN A 599 2.19 23.03 16.69
N ASN A 600 1.91 24.17 17.34
CA ASN A 600 0.56 24.73 17.32
C ASN A 600 0.26 25.33 15.95
N TRP A 601 -0.99 25.24 15.47
CA TRP A 601 -1.47 25.90 14.24
C TRP A 601 -1.05 27.37 14.19
N SER A 602 -1.10 28.08 15.32
CA SER A 602 -0.69 29.49 15.41
C SER A 602 0.76 29.75 15.01
N SER A 603 1.62 28.73 15.09
CA SER A 603 3.03 28.77 14.64
C SER A 603 3.14 28.85 13.12
N TYR A 604 2.13 28.36 12.40
CA TYR A 604 2.04 28.32 10.94
C TYR A 604 1.21 29.48 10.36
N ARG A 605 0.52 30.27 11.21
CA ARG A 605 -0.31 31.42 10.80
C ARG A 605 0.45 32.54 10.08
N LYS A 606 1.79 32.61 10.19
CA LYS A 606 2.58 33.70 9.57
C LYS A 606 2.54 33.69 8.03
N THR A 607 2.10 32.62 7.39
CA THR A 607 1.89 32.53 5.93
C THR A 607 0.42 32.72 5.49
N ALA A 608 -0.54 32.68 6.43
CA ALA A 608 -1.97 32.62 6.16
C ALA A 608 -2.70 33.99 6.17
N ASN A 609 -2.01 35.12 5.93
CA ASN A 609 -2.63 36.46 5.82
C ASN A 609 -3.33 36.69 4.46
N GLY A 610 -3.76 35.62 3.78
CA GLY A 610 -4.37 35.66 2.45
C GLY A 610 -5.73 34.95 2.34
N PHE A 611 -6.36 34.59 3.47
CA PHE A 611 -7.69 33.97 3.50
C PHE A 611 -8.74 34.95 4.01
#